data_AF-A0A1H6E1P8-F1
#
_entry.id   AF-A0A1H6E1P8-F1
#
_cell.length_a   1.000
_cell.length_b   1.000
_cell.length_c   1.000
_cell.angle_alpha   90.00
_cell.angle_beta   90.00
_cell.angle_gamma   90.00
#
_symmetry.space_group_name_H-M   'P 1'
#
loop_
_entity.id
_entity.type
_entity.pdbx_description
1 polymer ?
#
loop_
_entity_poly.entity_id
_entity_poly.type
_entity_poly.pdbx_seq_one_letter_code
_entity_poly.pdbx_strand_id
1 'polypeptide(L)' 'MPTPDPAAPSADRPPVSPVAVRRWVCCHCGGTGLTGDGATCPHCHGHGHD' A
#
# COMPACT_ATOMS: atom_id res chain seq x y z
N MET A 1 -31.16 -41.31 7.51
CA MET A 1 -30.32 -40.48 6.62
C MET A 1 -29.18 -39.94 7.47
N PRO A 2 -27.91 -40.34 7.29
CA PRO A 2 -26.80 -39.72 8.00
C PRO A 2 -26.60 -38.29 7.47
N THR A 3 -26.65 -37.31 8.37
CA THR A 3 -26.35 -35.90 8.11
C THR A 3 -24.85 -35.75 7.80
N PRO A 4 -24.44 -34.92 6.81
CA PRO A 4 -23.03 -34.66 6.57
C PRO A 4 -22.42 -33.82 7.70
N ASP A 5 -21.20 -34.21 8.08
CA ASP A 5 -20.33 -33.56 9.06
C ASP A 5 -20.13 -32.07 8.76
N PRO A 6 -20.05 -31.17 9.77
CA PRO A 6 -19.72 -29.78 9.52
C PRO A 6 -18.28 -29.71 9.00
N ALA A 7 -18.14 -29.40 7.71
CA ALA A 7 -16.88 -29.15 7.05
C ALA A 7 -16.00 -28.26 7.93
N ALA A 8 -14.93 -28.85 8.48
CA ALA A 8 -13.91 -28.13 9.21
C ALA A 8 -13.42 -26.95 8.34
N PRO A 9 -13.19 -25.76 8.91
CA PRO A 9 -12.67 -24.64 8.14
C PRO A 9 -11.28 -25.02 7.62
N SER A 10 -11.18 -25.22 6.30
CA SER A 10 -9.97 -25.60 5.60
C SER A 10 -8.83 -24.65 5.97
N ALA A 11 -7.85 -25.16 6.68
CA ALA A 11 -6.61 -24.50 7.09
C ALA A 11 -5.65 -24.22 5.90
N ASP A 12 -6.16 -24.23 4.67
CA ASP A 12 -5.39 -24.17 3.42
C ASP A 12 -5.35 -22.75 2.82
N ARG A 13 -5.74 -21.72 3.60
CA ARG A 13 -5.59 -20.35 3.11
C ARG A 13 -4.11 -19.99 3.18
N PRO A 14 -3.42 -19.76 2.05
CA PRO A 14 -2.02 -19.35 2.07
C PRO A 14 -1.90 -18.06 2.90
N PRO A 15 -0.79 -17.88 3.64
CA PRO A 15 -0.57 -16.65 4.37
C PRO A 15 -0.62 -15.51 3.35
N VAL A 16 -1.59 -14.60 3.55
CA VAL A 16 -1.65 -13.37 2.77
C VAL A 16 -0.32 -12.66 2.99
N SER A 17 0.54 -12.70 1.98
CA SER A 17 1.78 -11.94 2.02
C SER A 17 1.38 -10.49 2.20
N PRO A 18 1.99 -9.74 3.13
CA PRO A 18 1.68 -8.33 3.27
C PRO A 18 1.95 -7.71 1.91
N VAL A 19 0.87 -7.30 1.23
CA VAL A 19 0.99 -6.48 0.03
C VAL A 19 1.78 -5.28 0.50
N ALA A 20 3.02 -5.16 0.06
CA ALA A 20 3.82 -3.99 0.32
C ALA A 20 3.01 -2.82 -0.22
N VAL A 21 2.32 -2.11 0.67
CA VAL A 21 1.57 -0.90 0.34
C VAL A 21 2.62 0.03 -0.22
N ARG A 22 2.61 0.16 -1.55
CA ARG A 22 3.48 1.08 -2.26
C ARG A 22 3.09 2.45 -1.74
N ARG A 23 3.94 3.02 -0.88
CA ARG A 23 3.77 4.39 -0.39
C ARG A 23 3.70 5.29 -1.60
N TRP A 24 2.72 6.19 -1.63
CA TRP A 24 2.63 7.15 -2.71
C TRP A 24 3.84 8.08 -2.64
N VAL A 25 4.48 8.32 -3.78
CA VAL A 25 5.60 9.24 -3.92
C VAL A 25 5.28 10.17 -5.06
N CYS A 26 5.46 11.47 -4.84
CA CYS A 26 5.23 12.48 -5.86
C CYS A 26 6.22 12.30 -7.02
N CYS A 27 5.71 12.03 -8.22
CA CYS A 27 6.52 11.83 -9.41
C CYS A 27 7.31 13.08 -9.85
N HIS A 28 6.89 14.28 -9.39
CA HIS A 28 7.50 15.54 -9.80
C HIS A 28 8.72 15.93 -8.97
N CYS A 29 8.69 15.69 -7.66
CA CYS A 29 9.82 15.97 -6.77
C CYS A 29 10.56 14.69 -6.33
N GLY A 30 10.11 13.51 -6.76
CA GLY A 30 10.72 12.24 -6.41
C GLY A 30 10.64 11.88 -4.93
N GLY A 31 9.72 12.49 -4.17
CA GLY A 31 9.58 12.24 -2.74
C GLY A 31 10.14 13.32 -1.83
N THR A 32 10.83 14.33 -2.35
CA THR A 32 11.51 15.33 -1.50
C THR A 32 10.57 16.40 -0.96
N GLY A 33 9.42 16.61 -1.61
CA GLY A 33 8.52 17.74 -1.32
C GLY A 33 9.02 19.07 -1.87
N LEU A 34 10.16 19.11 -2.56
CA LEU A 34 10.79 20.33 -3.05
C LEU A 34 10.99 20.32 -4.57
N THR A 35 10.97 21.49 -5.19
CA THR A 35 11.41 21.69 -6.58
C THR A 35 12.95 21.71 -6.63
N GLY A 36 13.53 21.64 -7.83
CA GLY A 36 14.98 21.75 -8.01
C GLY A 36 15.58 23.06 -7.49
N ASP A 37 14.75 24.10 -7.38
CA ASP A 37 15.11 25.44 -6.91
C ASP A 37 14.99 25.57 -5.38
N GLY A 38 14.60 24.49 -4.69
CA GLY A 38 14.38 24.47 -3.24
C GLY A 38 13.04 25.05 -2.80
N ALA A 39 12.15 25.43 -3.73
CA ALA A 39 10.80 25.85 -3.41
C ALA A 39 9.92 24.64 -3.08
N THR A 40 8.81 24.86 -2.36
CA THR A 40 7.82 23.80 -2.08
C THR A 40 7.25 23.26 -3.38
N CYS A 41 7.27 21.93 -3.56
CA CYS A 41 6.73 21.30 -4.76
C CYS A 41 5.22 21.56 -4.86
N PRO A 42 4.72 22.21 -5.94
CA PRO A 42 3.30 22.57 -6.06
C PRO A 42 2.40 21.36 -6.32
N HIS A 43 2.97 20.23 -6.78
CA HIS A 43 2.20 19.02 -7.05
C HIS A 43 1.82 18.25 -5.79
N CYS A 44 2.70 18.25 -4.80
CA CYS A 44 2.47 17.58 -3.53
C CYS A 44 2.40 18.54 -2.36
N HIS A 45 2.36 19.85 -2.59
CA HIS A 45 2.31 20.90 -1.55
C HIS A 45 3.33 20.70 -0.41
N GLY A 46 4.52 20.17 -0.72
CA GLY A 46 5.56 19.90 0.28
C GLY A 46 5.52 18.53 0.95
N HIS A 47 4.51 17.70 0.69
CA HIS A 47 4.44 16.36 1.28
C HIS A 47 5.56 15.44 0.79
N GLY A 48 5.84 15.45 -0.51
CA GLY A 48 6.82 14.57 -1.15
C GLY A 48 6.33 13.13 -1.27
N HIS A 49 5.87 12.55 -0.17
CA HIS A 49 5.30 11.22 -0.05
C HIS A 49 4.20 11.18 1.03
N ASP A 50 3.53 10.04 1.16
CA ASP A 50 2.63 9.73 2.29
C ASP A 50 3.41 9.20 3.51
#